data_AF-A0A955YA75-F1
#
_entry.id   AF-A0A955YA75-F1
#
_cell.length_a   1.000
_cell.length_b   1.000
_cell.length_c   1.000
_cell.angle_alpha   90.00
_cell.angle_beta   90.00
_cell.angle_gamma   90.00
#
_symmetry.space_group_name_H-M   'P 1'
#
loop_
_entity.id
_entity.type
_entity.pdbx_description
1 polymer ?
#
loop_
_entity_poly.entity_id
_entity_poly.type
_entity_poly.pdbx_seq_one_letter_code
_entity_poly.pdbx_strand_id
1 'polypeptide(L)'
;SAAGDDPDDDLPILQLLRRFRDGEERVTLMVLTHPHEDHADGFGHLVTELDPEWIGVTSANPPAPSLQAQVEAAMKATAADSGQEGRLRSVEAAFKAIAAWRERHQREVTPLHDGVAIALGATTVSVRSPTVDTIAALTADGWPAARPRANELSSVLELTFGATRLLFGGDLPHTRGGRVLDQGWKGTLGRHPHLEGGAGLKVPHHGSREALFAPMLDAWGSWWVTPFARQRLPRGGAKEGMAGMLAHHSPVQVTALPTRKAEQHHVPPPARLTLSEWTQVFDASDLNDAFARLAVETGPARGAGPLDAVWAASFDDQGRCVARWRGRVALDVVP
;
A
#
# COMPACT_ATOMS: atom_id res chain seq x y z
N SER A 1 7.30 4.95 -37.95
CA SER A 1 6.44 5.80 -37.12
C SER A 1 6.88 5.62 -35.69
N ALA A 2 7.37 6.67 -35.04
CA ALA A 2 7.67 6.64 -33.62
C ALA A 2 6.35 6.38 -32.88
N ALA A 3 6.30 5.32 -32.07
CA ALA A 3 5.33 5.27 -31.00
C ALA A 3 5.58 6.52 -30.17
N GLY A 4 4.65 7.46 -30.18
CA GLY A 4 4.73 8.60 -29.29
C GLY A 4 4.69 8.04 -27.88
N ASP A 5 5.75 8.26 -27.11
CA ASP A 5 5.74 8.07 -25.67
C ASP A 5 4.55 8.88 -25.15
N ASP A 6 3.48 8.18 -24.77
CA ASP A 6 2.32 8.83 -24.20
C ASP A 6 2.78 9.39 -22.86
N PRO A 7 2.75 10.72 -22.63
CA PRO A 7 3.11 11.32 -21.34
C PRO A 7 2.26 10.81 -20.15
N ASP A 8 1.28 9.93 -20.40
CA ASP A 8 0.46 9.21 -19.43
C ASP A 8 1.10 7.94 -18.80
N ASP A 9 2.30 7.51 -19.22
CA ASP A 9 3.00 6.34 -18.67
C ASP A 9 3.85 6.61 -17.41
N ASP A 10 3.92 7.86 -16.96
CA ASP A 10 4.65 8.19 -15.73
C ASP A 10 3.93 7.64 -14.48
N LEU A 11 4.67 6.85 -13.69
CA LEU A 11 4.18 6.34 -12.40
C LEU A 11 3.79 7.51 -11.48
N PRO A 12 2.63 7.43 -10.77
CA PRO A 12 2.17 8.49 -9.85
C PRO A 12 3.23 9.01 -8.90
N ILE A 13 4.06 8.12 -8.35
CA ILE A 13 5.12 8.48 -7.42
C ILE A 13 6.24 9.29 -8.07
N LEU A 14 6.58 9.06 -9.35
CA LEU A 14 7.56 9.89 -10.07
C LEU A 14 7.02 11.31 -10.24
N GLN A 15 5.73 11.45 -10.56
CA GLN A 15 5.10 12.77 -10.65
C GLN A 15 5.03 13.48 -9.30
N LEU A 16 4.77 12.74 -8.20
CA LEU A 16 4.81 13.30 -6.85
C LEU A 16 6.20 13.79 -6.49
N LEU A 17 7.24 12.99 -6.75
CA LEU A 17 8.62 13.40 -6.51
C LEU A 17 8.97 14.64 -7.35
N ARG A 18 8.68 14.66 -8.66
CA ARG A 18 8.92 15.85 -9.49
C ARG A 18 8.17 17.11 -9.01
N ARG A 19 6.99 16.94 -8.39
CA ARG A 19 6.17 18.05 -7.91
C ARG A 19 6.61 18.59 -6.55
N PHE A 20 7.01 17.71 -5.63
CA PHE A 20 7.20 18.04 -4.22
C PHE A 20 8.64 17.92 -3.72
N ARG A 21 9.53 17.31 -4.50
CA ARG A 21 10.95 17.14 -4.17
C ARG A 21 11.76 18.25 -4.81
N ASP A 22 12.71 18.80 -4.06
CA ASP A 22 13.74 19.67 -4.63
C ASP A 22 14.73 18.83 -5.45
N GLY A 23 15.10 19.29 -6.65
CA GLY A 23 15.63 18.46 -7.74
C GLY A 23 16.90 17.64 -7.47
N GLU A 24 17.59 17.87 -6.36
CA GLU A 24 18.82 17.15 -5.97
C GLU A 24 18.61 16.10 -4.87
N GLU A 25 17.45 16.04 -4.23
CA GLU A 25 17.23 15.09 -3.14
C GLU A 25 17.13 13.65 -3.65
N ARG A 26 18.01 12.77 -3.14
CA ARG A 26 17.98 11.34 -3.45
C ARG A 26 16.96 10.63 -2.58
N VAL A 27 16.36 9.57 -3.13
CA VAL A 27 15.53 8.66 -2.32
C VAL A 27 16.44 7.86 -1.40
N THR A 28 16.33 8.07 -0.09
CA THR A 28 17.18 7.36 0.86
C THR A 28 16.78 5.89 1.03
N LEU A 29 15.48 5.60 1.11
CA LEU A 29 14.97 4.25 1.37
C LEU A 29 13.76 3.95 0.49
N MET A 30 13.79 2.81 -0.20
CA MET A 30 12.61 2.19 -0.81
C MET A 30 12.29 0.87 -0.11
N VAL A 31 11.02 0.60 0.14
CA VAL A 31 10.56 -0.60 0.85
C VAL A 31 9.54 -1.38 0.04
N LEU A 32 9.79 -2.68 -0.15
CA LEU A 32 8.80 -3.63 -0.64
C LEU A 32 8.23 -4.40 0.56
N THR A 33 7.00 -4.07 0.97
CA THR A 33 6.43 -4.59 2.23
C THR A 33 6.08 -6.07 2.18
N HIS A 34 5.68 -6.60 1.02
CA HIS A 34 5.45 -8.01 0.75
C HIS A 34 5.28 -8.22 -0.78
N PRO A 35 5.47 -9.45 -1.29
CA PRO A 35 5.56 -9.70 -2.74
C PRO A 35 4.18 -10.00 -3.38
N HIS A 36 3.27 -9.03 -3.30
CA HIS A 36 2.04 -9.02 -4.09
C HIS A 36 2.14 -8.06 -5.27
N GLU A 37 1.36 -8.35 -6.31
CA GLU A 37 1.37 -7.61 -7.58
C GLU A 37 1.13 -6.11 -7.35
N ASP A 38 0.13 -5.74 -6.56
CA ASP A 38 -0.25 -4.35 -6.26
C ASP A 38 0.75 -3.60 -5.36
N HIS A 39 1.77 -4.27 -4.82
CA HIS A 39 2.89 -3.67 -4.09
C HIS A 39 4.20 -3.71 -4.88
N ALA A 40 4.38 -4.71 -5.74
CA ALA A 40 5.57 -4.90 -6.56
C ALA A 40 5.47 -4.22 -7.93
N ASP A 41 4.27 -3.97 -8.43
CA ASP A 41 4.05 -3.33 -9.71
C ASP A 41 4.61 -1.90 -9.72
N GLY A 42 5.36 -1.58 -10.78
CA GLY A 42 6.15 -0.34 -10.86
C GLY A 42 7.39 -0.30 -9.95
N PHE A 43 7.53 -1.14 -8.92
CA PHE A 43 8.65 -1.06 -7.96
C PHE A 43 10.02 -1.21 -8.65
N GLY A 44 10.16 -2.17 -9.56
CA GLY A 44 11.43 -2.37 -10.29
C GLY A 44 11.81 -1.20 -11.21
N HIS A 45 10.82 -0.56 -11.83
CA HIS A 45 11.03 0.68 -12.59
C HIS A 45 11.54 1.78 -11.65
N LEU A 46 10.89 1.98 -10.51
CA LEU A 46 11.28 2.99 -9.52
C LEU A 46 12.68 2.76 -8.95
N VAL A 47 13.08 1.52 -8.67
CA VAL A 47 14.44 1.21 -8.21
C VAL A 47 15.48 1.63 -9.26
N THR A 48 15.16 1.44 -10.54
CA THR A 48 16.06 1.79 -11.64
C THR A 48 16.13 3.30 -11.84
N GLU A 49 14.98 3.97 -11.84
CA GLU A 49 14.85 5.40 -12.09
C GLU A 49 15.34 6.26 -10.92
N LEU A 50 15.03 5.88 -9.68
CA LEU A 50 15.31 6.69 -8.49
C LEU A 50 16.64 6.37 -7.82
N ASP A 51 17.25 5.22 -8.17
CA ASP A 51 18.52 4.71 -7.62
C ASP A 51 18.67 4.96 -6.11
N PRO A 52 17.80 4.34 -5.29
CA PRO A 52 17.74 4.65 -3.86
C PRO A 52 19.01 4.24 -3.12
N GLU A 53 19.32 4.91 -2.01
CA GLU A 53 20.49 4.58 -1.20
C GLU A 53 20.36 3.22 -0.49
N TRP A 54 19.14 2.86 -0.10
CA TRP A 54 18.79 1.63 0.60
C TRP A 54 17.52 1.01 0.02
N ILE A 55 17.47 -0.33 -0.02
CA ILE A 55 16.27 -1.11 -0.33
C ILE A 55 15.97 -2.04 0.84
N GLY A 56 14.77 -1.92 1.40
CA GLY A 56 14.23 -2.82 2.41
C GLY A 56 13.26 -3.84 1.82
N VAL A 57 13.40 -5.10 2.20
CA VAL A 57 12.49 -6.19 1.82
C VAL A 57 12.17 -7.03 3.05
N THR A 58 10.94 -7.50 3.21
CA THR A 58 10.62 -8.47 4.27
C THR A 58 11.50 -9.72 4.15
N SER A 59 12.35 -9.94 5.15
CA SER A 59 13.18 -11.14 5.26
C SER A 59 13.70 -11.32 6.67
N ALA A 60 14.05 -12.56 7.02
CA ALA A 60 14.80 -12.84 8.24
C ALA A 60 16.25 -12.32 8.13
N ASN A 61 16.98 -12.32 9.25
CA ASN A 61 18.41 -12.01 9.25
C ASN A 61 19.20 -13.09 8.50
N PRO A 62 20.28 -12.71 7.77
CA PRO A 62 21.27 -13.66 7.30
C PRO A 62 21.76 -14.56 8.46
N PRO A 63 22.05 -15.85 8.22
CA PRO A 63 22.17 -16.50 6.91
C PRO A 63 20.86 -17.12 6.36
N ALA A 64 19.70 -16.83 6.95
CA ALA A 64 18.44 -17.40 6.48
C ALA A 64 18.17 -17.03 5.00
N PRO A 65 17.65 -17.96 4.17
CA PRO A 65 17.27 -17.64 2.79
C PRO A 65 16.26 -16.50 2.77
N SER A 66 16.62 -15.39 2.10
CA SER A 66 15.72 -14.25 1.97
C SER A 66 14.45 -14.65 1.20
N LEU A 67 13.34 -13.96 1.46
CA LEU A 67 12.12 -14.13 0.69
C LEU A 67 12.39 -13.95 -0.81
N GLN A 68 13.28 -13.03 -1.17
CA GLN A 68 13.78 -12.84 -2.53
C GLN A 68 14.37 -14.13 -3.11
N ALA A 69 15.31 -14.78 -2.42
CA ALA A 69 15.95 -16.00 -2.92
C ALA A 69 14.93 -17.13 -3.14
N GLN A 70 13.94 -17.24 -2.26
CA GLN A 70 12.88 -18.24 -2.39
C GLN A 70 11.92 -17.95 -3.55
N VAL A 71 11.56 -16.68 -3.75
CA VAL A 71 10.76 -16.24 -4.90
C VAL A 71 11.53 -16.55 -6.18
N GLU A 72 12.79 -16.13 -6.29
CA GLU A 72 13.64 -16.38 -7.46
C GLU A 72 13.77 -17.88 -7.77
N ALA A 73 13.97 -18.72 -6.75
CA ALA A 73 14.03 -20.18 -6.91
C ALA A 73 12.70 -20.76 -7.44
N ALA A 74 11.58 -20.34 -6.86
CA ALA A 74 10.25 -20.79 -7.30
C ALA A 74 9.94 -20.34 -8.74
N MET A 75 10.36 -19.13 -9.12
CA MET A 75 10.16 -18.61 -10.47
C MET A 75 10.97 -19.39 -11.51
N LYS A 76 12.24 -19.72 -11.20
CA LYS A 76 13.05 -20.60 -12.06
C LYS A 76 12.41 -21.98 -12.25
N ALA A 77 11.72 -22.50 -11.23
CA ALA A 77 11.02 -23.78 -11.31
C ALA A 77 9.71 -23.74 -12.13
N THR A 78 9.07 -22.56 -12.24
CA THR A 78 7.71 -22.40 -12.83
C THR A 78 7.72 -22.01 -14.31
N ALA A 79 8.88 -21.67 -14.90
CA ALA A 79 9.02 -21.21 -16.29
C ALA A 79 8.57 -22.20 -17.39
N ALA A 80 7.91 -23.30 -17.03
CA ALA A 80 7.36 -24.32 -17.92
C ALA A 80 5.82 -24.28 -18.09
N ASP A 81 5.07 -23.43 -17.36
CA ASP A 81 3.60 -23.44 -17.36
C ASP A 81 2.97 -22.05 -17.62
N SER A 82 2.25 -21.89 -18.72
CA SER A 82 1.99 -20.60 -19.40
C SER A 82 0.83 -19.74 -18.87
N GLY A 83 0.05 -20.22 -17.89
CA GLY A 83 -1.17 -19.53 -17.43
C GLY A 83 -1.02 -18.57 -16.24
N GLN A 84 -0.01 -18.78 -15.37
CA GLN A 84 0.23 -17.94 -14.18
C GLN A 84 1.23 -16.79 -14.41
N GLU A 85 1.71 -16.63 -15.64
CA GLU A 85 2.85 -15.76 -15.97
C GLU A 85 2.65 -14.30 -15.58
N GLY A 86 1.49 -13.70 -15.86
CA GLY A 86 1.30 -12.24 -15.72
C GLY A 86 1.55 -11.69 -14.31
N ARG A 87 0.94 -12.32 -13.27
CA ARG A 87 1.06 -11.80 -11.88
C ARG A 87 2.45 -11.98 -11.29
N LEU A 88 3.14 -13.04 -11.72
CA LEU A 88 4.49 -13.31 -11.25
C LEU A 88 5.50 -12.36 -11.92
N ARG A 89 5.23 -11.87 -13.13
CA ARG A 89 6.12 -10.95 -13.86
C ARG A 89 6.41 -9.64 -13.09
N SER A 90 5.42 -8.99 -12.48
CA SER A 90 5.69 -7.73 -11.73
C SER A 90 6.54 -7.98 -10.48
N VAL A 91 6.26 -9.06 -9.75
CA VAL A 91 7.07 -9.48 -8.59
C VAL A 91 8.50 -9.85 -9.03
N GLU A 92 8.64 -10.57 -10.15
CA GLU A 92 9.93 -10.91 -10.75
C GLU A 92 10.72 -9.67 -11.16
N ALA A 93 10.06 -8.73 -11.85
CA ALA A 93 10.67 -7.51 -12.32
C ALA A 93 11.20 -6.68 -11.14
N ALA A 94 10.43 -6.60 -10.04
CA ALA A 94 10.87 -5.97 -8.82
C ALA A 94 12.13 -6.65 -8.26
N PHE A 95 12.14 -7.97 -8.07
CA PHE A 95 13.30 -8.68 -7.51
C PHE A 95 14.54 -8.67 -8.44
N LYS A 96 14.35 -8.72 -9.76
CA LYS A 96 15.44 -8.53 -10.73
C LYS A 96 16.07 -7.15 -10.62
N ALA A 97 15.26 -6.10 -10.50
CA ALA A 97 15.75 -4.74 -10.31
C ALA A 97 16.51 -4.59 -8.98
N ILE A 98 16.01 -5.21 -7.90
CA ILE A 98 16.69 -5.25 -6.60
C ILE A 98 18.04 -5.98 -6.72
N ALA A 99 18.10 -7.12 -7.41
CA ALA A 99 19.35 -7.85 -7.63
C ALA A 99 20.37 -7.01 -8.42
N ALA A 100 19.93 -6.34 -9.49
CA ALA A 100 20.78 -5.44 -10.26
C ALA A 100 21.26 -4.23 -9.43
N TRP A 101 20.42 -3.70 -8.55
CA TRP A 101 20.80 -2.66 -7.60
C TRP A 101 21.88 -3.16 -6.61
N ARG A 102 21.73 -4.37 -6.04
CA ARG A 102 22.73 -4.97 -5.13
C ARG A 102 24.09 -5.11 -5.81
N GLU A 103 24.11 -5.61 -7.03
CA GLU A 103 25.32 -5.76 -7.83
C GLU A 103 25.98 -4.41 -8.13
N ARG A 104 25.20 -3.41 -8.55
CA ARG A 104 25.71 -2.07 -8.86
C ARG A 104 26.32 -1.37 -7.64
N HIS A 105 25.63 -1.46 -6.49
CA HIS A 105 26.03 -0.75 -5.27
C HIS A 105 26.95 -1.56 -4.35
N GLN A 106 27.16 -2.84 -4.63
CA GLN A 106 27.89 -3.77 -3.76
C GLN A 106 27.32 -3.76 -2.33
N ARG A 107 25.99 -3.75 -2.22
CA ARG A 107 25.25 -3.67 -0.96
C ARG A 107 24.21 -4.78 -0.86
N GLU A 108 23.96 -5.22 0.36
CA GLU A 108 22.85 -6.10 0.67
C GLU A 108 21.56 -5.32 0.90
N VAL A 109 20.43 -5.97 0.64
CA VAL A 109 19.12 -5.42 1.01
C VAL A 109 18.98 -5.40 2.52
N THR A 110 18.31 -4.37 3.06
CA THR A 110 17.99 -4.29 4.47
C THR A 110 16.88 -5.29 4.79
N PRO A 111 17.12 -6.28 5.67
CA PRO A 111 16.06 -7.19 6.08
C PRO A 111 15.00 -6.42 6.88
N LEU A 112 13.74 -6.57 6.52
CA LEU A 112 12.62 -5.98 7.25
C LEU A 112 11.93 -7.05 8.08
N HIS A 113 12.10 -6.94 9.38
CA HIS A 113 11.37 -7.71 10.38
C HIS A 113 11.26 -6.89 11.66
N ASP A 114 10.40 -7.33 12.56
CA ASP A 114 10.16 -6.69 13.85
C ASP A 114 11.47 -6.39 14.61
N GLY A 115 11.59 -5.16 15.10
CA GLY A 115 12.77 -4.67 15.83
C GLY A 115 13.83 -3.99 14.96
N VAL A 116 13.77 -4.09 13.63
CA VAL A 116 14.66 -3.33 12.73
C VAL A 116 14.30 -1.84 12.77
N ALA A 117 15.31 -0.98 12.89
CA ALA A 117 15.15 0.47 12.84
C ALA A 117 16.20 1.09 11.90
N ILE A 118 15.75 2.00 11.04
CA ILE A 118 16.58 2.69 10.05
C ILE A 118 16.46 4.20 10.32
N ALA A 119 17.60 4.83 10.64
CA ALA A 119 17.67 6.28 10.84
C ALA A 119 17.87 6.99 9.48
N LEU A 120 17.02 7.96 9.18
CA LEU A 120 16.98 8.76 7.96
C LEU A 120 17.04 10.25 8.35
N GLY A 121 18.21 10.71 8.81
CA GLY A 121 18.37 12.05 9.36
C GLY A 121 17.60 12.23 10.67
N ALA A 122 16.66 13.17 10.71
CA ALA A 122 15.79 13.41 11.86
C ALA A 122 14.62 12.42 11.98
N THR A 123 14.42 11.59 10.96
CA THR A 123 13.34 10.61 10.90
C THR A 123 13.86 9.22 11.22
N THR A 124 13.07 8.40 11.90
CA THR A 124 13.34 6.96 12.07
C THR A 124 12.21 6.14 11.47
N VAL A 125 12.56 5.08 10.73
CA VAL A 125 11.62 4.06 10.26
C VAL A 125 11.87 2.78 11.05
N SER A 126 10.90 2.36 11.87
CA SER A 126 10.93 1.11 12.62
C SER A 126 9.99 0.09 12.03
N VAL A 127 10.45 -1.16 11.90
CA VAL A 127 9.64 -2.28 11.45
C VAL A 127 9.03 -2.96 12.68
N ARG A 128 7.71 -3.20 12.64
CA ARG A 128 6.90 -3.69 13.77
C ARG A 128 6.29 -5.08 13.54
N SER A 129 6.36 -5.55 12.31
CA SER A 129 5.89 -6.85 11.84
C SER A 129 6.52 -7.12 10.47
N PRO A 130 6.67 -8.37 10.03
CA PRO A 130 6.54 -9.62 10.80
C PRO A 130 7.76 -9.90 11.69
N THR A 131 7.65 -10.79 12.67
CA THR A 131 8.81 -11.26 13.44
C THR A 131 9.68 -12.22 12.62
N VAL A 132 10.95 -12.39 12.99
CA VAL A 132 11.86 -13.36 12.34
C VAL A 132 11.26 -14.77 12.36
N ASP A 133 10.70 -15.18 13.50
CA ASP A 133 10.05 -16.50 13.65
C ASP A 133 8.84 -16.66 12.73
N THR A 134 8.06 -15.59 12.55
CA THR A 134 6.91 -15.60 11.62
C THR A 134 7.38 -15.77 10.18
N ILE A 135 8.44 -15.05 9.77
CA ILE A 135 9.02 -15.19 8.43
C ILE A 135 9.54 -16.61 8.23
N ALA A 136 10.31 -17.14 9.17
CA ALA A 136 10.84 -18.50 9.11
C ALA A 136 9.73 -19.54 9.01
N ALA A 137 8.70 -19.45 9.87
CA ALA A 137 7.58 -20.39 9.87
C ALA A 137 6.75 -20.33 8.58
N LEU A 138 6.50 -19.14 8.03
CA LEU A 138 5.72 -18.97 6.81
C LEU A 138 6.47 -19.44 5.56
N THR A 139 7.80 -19.41 5.59
CA THR A 139 8.65 -19.70 4.43
C THR A 139 9.41 -21.03 4.54
N ALA A 140 9.18 -21.80 5.61
CA ALA A 140 9.83 -23.09 5.84
C ALA A 140 9.64 -24.07 4.66
N ASP A 141 8.43 -24.09 4.08
CA ASP A 141 8.06 -24.96 2.96
C ASP A 141 8.27 -24.28 1.59
N GLY A 142 8.96 -23.14 1.55
CA GLY A 142 9.25 -22.37 0.35
C GLY A 142 8.13 -21.43 -0.10
N TRP A 143 8.44 -20.61 -1.11
CA TRP A 143 7.54 -19.57 -1.61
C TRP A 143 6.16 -20.06 -2.10
N PRO A 144 6.03 -21.20 -2.82
CA PRO A 144 4.72 -21.67 -3.27
C PRO A 144 3.72 -21.89 -2.12
N ALA A 145 4.19 -22.39 -0.97
CA ALA A 145 3.39 -22.59 0.24
C ALA A 145 3.13 -21.28 0.99
N ALA A 146 4.10 -20.37 1.00
CA ALA A 146 3.99 -19.06 1.64
C ALA A 146 3.07 -18.10 0.89
N ARG A 147 3.00 -18.19 -0.45
CA ARG A 147 2.32 -17.22 -1.32
C ARG A 147 0.85 -16.95 -0.96
N PRO A 148 -0.02 -17.95 -0.67
CA PRO A 148 -1.39 -17.69 -0.22
C PRO A 148 -1.48 -16.97 1.13
N ARG A 149 -0.36 -16.81 1.83
CA ARG A 149 -0.22 -16.18 3.14
C ARG A 149 0.65 -14.91 3.07
N ALA A 150 0.98 -14.40 1.88
CA ALA A 150 1.96 -13.32 1.74
C ALA A 150 1.57 -12.03 2.48
N ASN A 151 0.27 -11.78 2.68
CA ASN A 151 -0.20 -10.69 3.54
C ASN A 151 0.31 -10.79 4.99
N GLU A 152 0.47 -12.01 5.52
CA GLU A 152 1.04 -12.27 6.85
C GLU A 152 2.54 -11.95 6.92
N LEU A 153 3.21 -11.74 5.77
CA LEU A 153 4.57 -11.23 5.65
C LEU A 153 4.65 -9.70 5.47
N SER A 154 3.53 -8.98 5.57
CA SER A 154 3.53 -7.52 5.40
C SER A 154 4.40 -6.83 6.43
N SER A 155 5.40 -6.09 5.95
CA SER A 155 6.14 -5.16 6.80
C SER A 155 5.23 -4.04 7.30
N VAL A 156 5.05 -3.94 8.63
CA VAL A 156 4.40 -2.78 9.27
C VAL A 156 5.49 -1.77 9.62
N LEU A 157 5.39 -0.56 9.08
CA LEU A 157 6.39 0.49 9.26
C LEU A 157 5.83 1.61 10.12
N GLU A 158 6.51 1.89 11.23
CA GLU A 158 6.31 3.08 12.04
C GLU A 158 7.36 4.12 11.64
N LEU A 159 6.92 5.30 11.21
CA LEU A 159 7.77 6.45 10.95
C LEU A 159 7.64 7.45 12.09
N THR A 160 8.77 7.87 12.67
CA THR A 160 8.79 8.89 13.71
C THR A 160 9.67 10.08 13.33
N PHE A 161 9.20 11.29 13.63
CA PHE A 161 9.92 12.57 13.46
C PHE A 161 9.46 13.54 14.55
N GLY A 162 10.35 13.90 15.48
CA GLY A 162 9.93 14.59 16.71
C GLY A 162 8.90 13.76 17.50
N ALA A 163 7.75 14.35 17.80
CA ALA A 163 6.59 13.68 18.38
C ALA A 163 5.62 13.10 17.32
N THR A 164 5.85 13.35 16.03
CA THR A 164 5.02 12.82 14.94
C THR A 164 5.25 11.33 14.79
N ARG A 165 4.15 10.57 14.73
CA ARG A 165 4.14 9.14 14.40
C ARG A 165 3.18 8.89 13.24
N LEU A 166 3.68 8.24 12.20
CA LEU A 166 2.88 7.71 11.09
C LEU A 166 3.01 6.19 11.05
N LEU A 167 1.92 5.49 10.73
CA LEU A 167 1.92 4.03 10.61
C LEU A 167 1.49 3.60 9.21
N PHE A 168 2.28 2.72 8.61
CA PHE A 168 2.00 2.09 7.33
C PHE A 168 1.75 0.60 7.56
N GLY A 169 0.48 0.20 7.53
CA GLY A 169 0.06 -1.15 7.91
C GLY A 169 0.37 -2.28 6.92
N GLY A 170 0.93 -1.96 5.74
CA GLY A 170 1.05 -2.90 4.64
C GLY A 170 -0.31 -3.54 4.33
N ASP A 171 -0.33 -4.86 4.19
CA ASP A 171 -1.55 -5.66 4.09
C ASP A 171 -1.69 -6.66 5.25
N LEU A 172 -1.11 -6.35 6.41
CA LEU A 172 -1.13 -7.27 7.55
C LEU A 172 -2.58 -7.57 7.96
N PRO A 173 -3.01 -8.84 8.01
CA PRO A 173 -4.36 -9.19 8.41
C PRO A 173 -4.51 -9.25 9.93
N HIS A 174 -5.71 -8.98 10.43
CA HIS A 174 -6.11 -9.31 11.80
C HIS A 174 -6.74 -10.72 11.85
N THR A 175 -7.57 -11.04 10.86
CA THR A 175 -8.26 -12.32 10.72
C THR A 175 -8.05 -12.93 9.34
N ARG A 176 -8.26 -14.24 9.23
CA ARG A 176 -8.34 -14.95 7.96
C ARG A 176 -9.40 -16.04 8.06
N GLY A 177 -10.41 -15.99 7.18
CA GLY A 177 -11.53 -16.92 7.28
C GLY A 177 -12.25 -16.86 8.64
N GLY A 178 -12.31 -15.68 9.24
CA GLY A 178 -12.92 -15.45 10.56
C GLY A 178 -12.06 -15.86 11.77
N ARG A 179 -10.91 -16.50 11.56
CA ARG A 179 -9.96 -16.83 12.64
C ARG A 179 -9.00 -15.67 12.88
N VAL A 180 -8.85 -15.26 14.13
CA VAL A 180 -7.83 -14.29 14.57
C VAL A 180 -6.43 -14.88 14.38
N LEU A 181 -5.52 -14.10 13.81
CA LEU A 181 -4.13 -14.48 13.61
C LEU A 181 -3.27 -13.93 14.75
N ASP A 182 -2.54 -14.82 15.43
CA ASP A 182 -1.65 -14.43 16.52
C ASP A 182 -0.47 -13.58 16.03
N GLN A 183 -0.01 -13.80 14.79
CA GLN A 183 1.05 -13.01 14.16
C GLN A 183 0.52 -11.84 13.31
N GLY A 184 -0.80 -11.59 13.34
CA GLY A 184 -1.43 -10.44 12.68
C GLY A 184 -1.37 -9.17 13.52
N TRP A 185 -2.34 -8.28 13.34
CA TRP A 185 -2.45 -7.03 14.12
C TRP A 185 -2.52 -7.24 15.63
N LYS A 186 -3.16 -8.33 16.08
CA LYS A 186 -3.26 -8.65 17.52
C LYS A 186 -1.87 -8.86 18.14
N GLY A 187 -1.03 -9.67 17.51
CA GLY A 187 0.34 -9.88 17.98
C GLY A 187 1.21 -8.64 17.85
N THR A 188 1.02 -7.88 16.77
CA THR A 188 1.77 -6.65 16.52
C THR A 188 1.50 -5.60 17.60
N LEU A 189 0.24 -5.29 17.91
CA LEU A 189 -0.10 -4.37 19.00
C LEU A 189 0.25 -4.94 20.39
N GLY A 190 0.16 -6.27 20.56
CA GLY A 190 0.60 -6.90 21.81
C GLY A 190 2.10 -6.69 22.10
N ARG A 191 2.95 -6.63 21.07
CA ARG A 191 4.39 -6.33 21.19
C ARG A 191 4.68 -4.83 21.21
N HIS A 192 3.85 -4.04 20.53
CA HIS A 192 4.04 -2.60 20.32
C HIS A 192 2.77 -1.82 20.71
N PRO A 193 2.41 -1.80 22.00
CA PRO A 193 1.16 -1.17 22.46
C PRO A 193 1.13 0.34 22.18
N HIS A 194 2.29 0.98 22.00
CA HIS A 194 2.36 2.40 21.62
C HIS A 194 1.76 2.70 20.24
N LEU A 195 1.54 1.69 19.39
CA LEU A 195 0.94 1.84 18.06
C LEU A 195 -0.60 1.98 18.08
N GLU A 196 -1.23 2.08 19.25
CA GLU A 196 -2.67 2.34 19.35
C GLU A 196 -3.05 3.76 18.86
N GLY A 197 -2.07 4.66 18.68
CA GLY A 197 -2.32 6.00 18.16
C GLY A 197 -1.13 6.73 17.58
N GLY A 198 -1.43 7.81 16.85
CA GLY A 198 -0.46 8.70 16.22
C GLY A 198 -1.10 9.73 15.29
N ALA A 199 -0.28 10.41 14.50
CA ALA A 199 -0.70 11.50 13.63
C ALA A 199 -1.46 10.98 12.39
N GLY A 200 -1.06 9.83 11.86
CA GLY A 200 -1.65 9.31 10.63
C GLY A 200 -1.43 7.82 10.38
N LEU A 201 -2.42 7.19 9.75
CA LEU A 201 -2.47 5.76 9.46
C LEU A 201 -2.77 5.53 7.97
N LYS A 202 -1.87 4.83 7.26
CA LYS A 202 -2.26 4.13 6.03
C LYS A 202 -2.95 2.83 6.42
N VAL A 203 -4.26 2.79 6.23
CA VAL A 203 -5.11 1.66 6.60
C VAL A 203 -4.62 0.40 5.88
N PRO A 204 -4.46 -0.73 6.59
CA PRO A 204 -3.92 -1.94 6.01
C PRO A 204 -4.86 -2.57 4.98
N HIS A 205 -4.25 -3.27 4.01
CA HIS A 205 -4.94 -4.14 3.06
C HIS A 205 -6.16 -3.48 2.41
N HIS A 206 -5.96 -2.23 1.96
CA HIS A 206 -6.95 -1.40 1.27
C HIS A 206 -8.25 -1.20 2.07
N GLY A 207 -8.18 -1.26 3.40
CA GLY A 207 -9.35 -1.17 4.28
C GLY A 207 -10.24 -2.42 4.23
N SER A 208 -9.70 -3.59 3.90
CA SER A 208 -10.45 -4.85 4.01
C SER A 208 -10.87 -5.11 5.46
N ARG A 209 -12.07 -5.66 5.66
CA ARG A 209 -12.57 -6.04 6.99
C ARG A 209 -11.60 -6.95 7.75
N GLU A 210 -10.94 -7.85 7.04
CA GLU A 210 -10.04 -8.85 7.62
C GLU A 210 -8.77 -8.22 8.22
N ALA A 211 -8.39 -7.03 7.78
CA ALA A 211 -7.24 -6.29 8.29
C ALA A 211 -7.60 -5.25 9.36
N LEU A 212 -8.88 -4.96 9.58
CA LEU A 212 -9.31 -4.02 10.61
C LEU A 212 -9.23 -4.67 11.99
N PHE A 213 -8.59 -3.96 12.93
CA PHE A 213 -8.46 -4.36 14.33
C PHE A 213 -8.81 -3.17 15.23
N ALA A 214 -9.93 -3.26 15.96
CA ALA A 214 -10.52 -2.12 16.68
C ALA A 214 -9.53 -1.33 17.57
N PRO A 215 -8.61 -1.93 18.34
CA PRO A 215 -7.65 -1.17 19.13
C PRO A 215 -6.69 -0.28 18.31
N MET A 216 -6.47 -0.60 17.04
CA MET A 216 -5.71 0.26 16.11
C MET A 216 -6.56 1.44 15.61
N LEU A 217 -7.89 1.36 15.70
CA LEU A 217 -8.80 2.26 15.00
C LEU A 217 -9.22 3.49 15.83
N ASP A 218 -8.93 3.55 17.12
CA ASP A 218 -9.55 4.59 17.96
C ASP A 218 -8.71 5.88 18.11
N ALA A 219 -7.40 5.86 17.82
CA ALA A 219 -6.50 6.92 18.29
C ALA A 219 -5.54 7.52 17.23
N TRP A 220 -5.91 7.46 15.95
CA TRP A 220 -5.13 8.06 14.85
C TRP A 220 -5.77 9.33 14.29
N GLY A 221 -4.96 10.37 14.08
CA GLY A 221 -5.44 11.68 13.62
C GLY A 221 -5.99 11.71 12.19
N SER A 222 -5.42 10.95 11.26
CA SER A 222 -5.84 10.91 9.85
C SER A 222 -5.68 9.52 9.25
N TRP A 223 -6.61 9.14 8.36
CA TRP A 223 -6.73 7.78 7.82
C TRP A 223 -6.75 7.79 6.31
N TRP A 224 -5.73 7.19 5.71
CA TRP A 224 -5.67 7.04 4.26
C TRP A 224 -5.88 5.60 3.85
N VAL A 225 -6.81 5.42 2.92
CA VAL A 225 -7.06 4.15 2.26
C VAL A 225 -6.63 4.29 0.81
N THR A 226 -5.86 3.31 0.35
CA THR A 226 -5.53 3.12 -1.07
C THR A 226 -6.41 1.99 -1.60
N PRO A 227 -7.55 2.24 -2.27
CA PRO A 227 -8.45 1.17 -2.69
C PRO A 227 -7.82 0.17 -3.65
N PHE A 228 -8.30 -1.08 -3.64
CA PHE A 228 -7.89 -2.10 -4.60
C PHE A 228 -9.04 -2.46 -5.53
N ALA A 229 -9.08 -1.78 -6.68
CA ALA A 229 -10.15 -1.91 -7.67
C ALA A 229 -10.42 -3.37 -8.09
N ARG A 230 -9.36 -4.17 -8.25
CA ARG A 230 -9.48 -5.59 -8.67
C ARG A 230 -10.30 -6.43 -7.70
N GLN A 231 -10.22 -6.13 -6.40
CA GLN A 231 -10.98 -6.82 -5.35
C GLN A 231 -12.14 -6.00 -4.81
N ARG A 232 -12.37 -4.79 -5.35
CA ARG A 232 -13.38 -3.83 -4.92
C ARG A 232 -13.25 -3.54 -3.41
N LEU A 233 -12.02 -3.30 -2.93
CA LEU A 233 -11.73 -2.95 -1.54
C LEU A 233 -11.49 -1.45 -1.38
N PRO A 234 -11.95 -0.80 -0.29
CA PRO A 234 -12.78 -1.37 0.77
C PRO A 234 -14.25 -1.46 0.34
N ARG A 235 -14.94 -2.57 0.64
CA ARG A 235 -16.36 -2.76 0.26
C ARG A 235 -17.30 -1.86 1.07
N GLY A 236 -18.46 -1.53 0.49
CA GLY A 236 -19.44 -0.59 1.05
C GLY A 236 -20.60 -1.16 1.87
N GLY A 237 -20.60 -2.44 2.26
CA GLY A 237 -21.68 -3.01 3.09
C GLY A 237 -21.60 -2.64 4.59
N ALA A 238 -22.72 -2.74 5.31
CA ALA A 238 -22.79 -2.43 6.75
C ALA A 238 -21.84 -3.27 7.64
N LYS A 239 -21.41 -4.44 7.16
CA LYS A 239 -20.45 -5.33 7.82
C LYS A 239 -19.10 -5.40 7.10
N GLU A 240 -18.82 -4.43 6.22
CA GLU A 240 -17.61 -4.37 5.42
C GLU A 240 -16.65 -3.30 5.93
N GLY A 241 -15.49 -3.24 5.29
CA GLY A 241 -14.37 -2.40 5.71
C GLY A 241 -14.71 -0.91 5.87
N MET A 242 -15.40 -0.30 4.89
CA MET A 242 -15.68 1.15 4.95
C MET A 242 -16.61 1.51 6.11
N ALA A 243 -17.70 0.76 6.29
CA ALA A 243 -18.62 0.97 7.41
C ALA A 243 -17.92 0.74 8.76
N GLY A 244 -17.08 -0.30 8.85
CA GLY A 244 -16.26 -0.56 10.04
C GLY A 244 -15.32 0.61 10.34
N MET A 245 -14.68 1.19 9.32
CA MET A 245 -13.81 2.34 9.50
C MET A 245 -14.56 3.60 9.98
N LEU A 246 -15.68 3.93 9.34
CA LEU A 246 -16.48 5.11 9.65
C LEU A 246 -17.13 5.08 11.04
N ALA A 247 -17.25 3.89 11.64
CA ALA A 247 -17.69 3.74 13.02
C ALA A 247 -16.66 4.27 14.05
N HIS A 248 -15.39 4.37 13.66
CA HIS A 248 -14.28 4.78 14.53
C HIS A 248 -13.68 6.13 14.13
N HIS A 249 -13.62 6.43 12.83
CA HIS A 249 -12.98 7.64 12.32
C HIS A 249 -13.81 8.31 11.22
N SER A 250 -13.92 9.63 11.26
CA SER A 250 -14.51 10.41 10.18
C SER A 250 -13.79 11.76 10.02
N PRO A 251 -13.48 12.19 8.78
CA PRO A 251 -13.65 11.46 7.52
C PRO A 251 -12.53 10.44 7.26
N VAL A 252 -12.84 9.40 6.50
CA VAL A 252 -11.83 8.48 5.94
C VAL A 252 -11.36 9.01 4.58
N GLN A 253 -10.06 9.31 4.45
CA GLN A 253 -9.49 9.77 3.19
C GLN A 253 -9.24 8.59 2.26
N VAL A 254 -9.77 8.61 1.05
CA VAL A 254 -9.53 7.57 0.04
C VAL A 254 -8.90 8.16 -1.21
N THR A 255 -7.91 7.46 -1.78
CA THR A 255 -7.18 7.97 -2.95
C THR A 255 -8.00 7.93 -4.23
N ALA A 256 -9.04 7.09 -4.31
CA ALA A 256 -9.91 6.94 -5.47
C ALA A 256 -11.19 6.19 -5.08
N LEU A 257 -12.07 5.92 -6.05
CA LEU A 257 -13.10 4.90 -5.89
C LEU A 257 -12.51 3.49 -6.05
N PRO A 258 -13.12 2.44 -5.48
CA PRO A 258 -12.68 1.05 -5.60
C PRO A 258 -13.16 0.42 -6.93
N THR A 259 -13.06 1.19 -8.01
CA THR A 259 -13.49 0.88 -9.38
C THR A 259 -12.31 0.99 -10.35
N ARG A 260 -12.48 0.55 -11.60
CA ARG A 260 -11.38 0.60 -12.58
C ARG A 260 -11.01 2.04 -12.92
N LYS A 261 -9.78 2.30 -13.38
CA LYS A 261 -9.31 3.64 -13.78
C LYS A 261 -10.26 4.37 -14.74
N ALA A 262 -10.84 3.63 -15.69
CA ALA A 262 -11.80 4.15 -16.67
C ALA A 262 -13.19 4.50 -16.08
N GLU A 263 -13.49 3.99 -14.88
CA GLU A 263 -14.75 4.21 -14.16
C GLU A 263 -14.58 5.26 -13.04
N GLN A 264 -13.37 5.79 -12.87
CA GLN A 264 -13.10 6.87 -11.94
C GLN A 264 -13.77 8.14 -12.46
N HIS A 265 -14.44 8.85 -11.55
CA HIS A 265 -15.03 10.15 -11.86
C HIS A 265 -14.62 11.16 -10.81
N HIS A 266 -14.55 12.42 -11.24
CA HIS A 266 -14.27 13.53 -10.36
C HIS A 266 -15.46 13.76 -9.41
N VAL A 267 -15.20 13.74 -8.11
CA VAL A 267 -16.18 14.18 -7.11
C VAL A 267 -15.95 15.68 -6.88
N PRO A 268 -16.93 16.55 -7.20
CA PRO A 268 -16.76 17.98 -7.07
C PRO A 268 -16.51 18.40 -5.61
N PRO A 269 -15.81 19.52 -5.36
CA PRO A 269 -15.62 20.05 -4.02
C PRO A 269 -16.93 20.09 -3.21
N PRO A 270 -16.93 19.62 -1.95
CA PRO A 270 -15.77 19.31 -1.11
C PRO A 270 -15.13 17.92 -1.35
N ALA A 271 -15.56 17.19 -2.39
CA ALA A 271 -15.17 15.80 -2.70
C ALA A 271 -15.45 14.86 -1.54
N ARG A 272 -16.72 14.76 -1.19
CA ARG A 272 -17.20 13.95 -0.09
C ARG A 272 -18.28 13.01 -0.58
N LEU A 273 -18.21 11.76 -0.16
CA LEU A 273 -19.27 10.78 -0.32
C LEU A 273 -19.75 10.30 1.06
N THR A 274 -21.05 10.13 1.21
CA THR A 274 -21.64 9.40 2.34
C THR A 274 -21.37 7.91 2.22
N LEU A 275 -21.52 7.17 3.31
CA LEU A 275 -21.42 5.71 3.28
C LEU A 275 -22.45 5.13 2.30
N SER A 276 -23.66 5.68 2.25
CA SER A 276 -24.69 5.21 1.33
C SER A 276 -24.29 5.40 -0.14
N GLU A 277 -23.74 6.55 -0.52
CA GLU A 277 -23.22 6.79 -1.87
C GLU A 277 -22.04 5.87 -2.19
N TRP A 278 -21.14 5.65 -1.22
CA TRP A 278 -20.05 4.68 -1.36
C TRP A 278 -20.57 3.26 -1.60
N THR A 279 -21.61 2.82 -0.89
CA THR A 279 -22.27 1.52 -1.10
C THR A 279 -22.86 1.41 -2.51
N GLN A 280 -23.52 2.47 -2.99
CA GLN A 280 -24.15 2.48 -4.32
C GLN A 280 -23.14 2.26 -5.46
N VAL A 281 -21.88 2.67 -5.29
CA VAL A 281 -20.79 2.36 -6.25
C VAL A 281 -20.59 0.85 -6.43
N PHE A 282 -20.95 0.02 -5.44
CA PHE A 282 -20.84 -1.43 -5.55
C PHE A 282 -22.08 -2.08 -6.15
N ASP A 283 -23.26 -1.58 -5.79
CA ASP A 283 -24.58 -2.09 -6.16
C ASP A 283 -24.96 -1.74 -7.61
N ALA A 284 -24.31 -0.72 -8.18
CA ALA A 284 -24.37 -0.38 -9.60
C ALA A 284 -23.69 -1.45 -10.49
N SER A 285 -23.86 -2.75 -10.21
CA SER A 285 -23.62 -3.83 -11.17
C SER A 285 -24.41 -3.67 -12.48
N ASP A 286 -25.33 -2.70 -12.52
CA ASP A 286 -26.00 -2.19 -13.72
C ASP A 286 -25.64 -0.71 -13.92
N LEU A 287 -24.43 -0.41 -14.41
CA LEU A 287 -24.03 0.96 -14.80
C LEU A 287 -24.84 1.52 -16.01
N ASN A 288 -25.96 0.90 -16.38
CA ASN A 288 -26.97 1.46 -17.27
C ASN A 288 -28.03 2.31 -16.54
N ASP A 289 -28.04 2.32 -15.20
CA ASP A 289 -29.06 3.00 -14.40
C ASP A 289 -28.81 4.51 -14.20
N ALA A 290 -29.86 5.24 -13.81
CA ALA A 290 -29.99 6.70 -13.91
C ALA A 290 -28.89 7.55 -13.24
N PHE A 291 -28.14 7.00 -12.27
CA PHE A 291 -26.98 7.69 -11.68
C PHE A 291 -25.81 7.78 -12.68
N ALA A 292 -25.60 6.75 -13.51
CA ALA A 292 -24.65 6.80 -14.61
C ALA A 292 -25.13 7.76 -15.71
N ARG A 293 -26.46 7.96 -15.88
CA ARG A 293 -27.05 8.91 -16.84
C ARG A 293 -27.01 10.36 -16.39
N LEU A 294 -27.07 10.65 -15.09
CA LEU A 294 -26.87 12.01 -14.56
C LEU A 294 -25.39 12.45 -14.58
N ALA A 295 -24.47 11.54 -14.93
CA ALA A 295 -23.08 11.85 -15.29
C ALA A 295 -22.85 12.00 -16.81
N VAL A 296 -23.89 11.91 -17.64
CA VAL A 296 -23.80 12.00 -19.12
C VAL A 296 -23.86 13.45 -19.58
N GLU A 297 -22.81 14.20 -19.26
CA GLU A 297 -22.34 15.33 -20.07
C GLU A 297 -20.79 15.34 -20.11
N THR A 298 -20.17 14.16 -20.22
CA THR A 298 -18.79 14.08 -20.69
C THR A 298 -18.66 12.84 -21.57
N GLY A 299 -17.96 12.96 -22.70
CA GLY A 299 -17.60 11.82 -23.56
C GLY A 299 -16.74 10.80 -22.79
N PRO A 300 -16.07 9.83 -23.45
CA PRO A 300 -15.17 8.92 -22.74
C PRO A 300 -14.21 9.75 -21.88
N ALA A 301 -14.39 9.69 -20.56
CA ALA A 301 -13.62 10.49 -19.64
C ALA A 301 -12.15 10.16 -19.89
N ARG A 302 -11.31 11.17 -20.09
CA ARG A 302 -9.86 10.96 -20.00
C ARG A 302 -9.64 10.29 -18.64
N GLY A 303 -9.08 9.08 -18.63
CA GLY A 303 -8.85 8.34 -17.40
C GLY A 303 -8.11 9.23 -16.40
N ALA A 304 -8.33 8.99 -15.11
CA ALA A 304 -7.65 9.73 -14.04
C ALA A 304 -6.14 9.85 -14.34
N GLY A 305 -5.60 11.07 -14.37
CA GLY A 305 -4.17 11.29 -14.53
C GLY A 305 -3.39 10.68 -13.36
N PRO A 306 -2.06 10.51 -13.45
CA PRO A 306 -1.30 9.81 -12.41
C PRO A 306 -1.40 10.47 -11.03
N LEU A 307 -1.57 11.80 -10.98
CA LEU A 307 -1.78 12.56 -9.75
C LEU A 307 -3.24 12.66 -9.28
N ASP A 308 -4.21 12.18 -10.06
CA ASP A 308 -5.63 12.34 -9.71
C ASP A 308 -6.03 11.42 -8.55
N ALA A 309 -5.38 10.26 -8.42
CA ALA A 309 -5.67 9.25 -7.42
C ALA A 309 -4.68 9.29 -6.23
N VAL A 310 -4.44 10.48 -5.68
CA VAL A 310 -3.42 10.69 -4.63
C VAL A 310 -3.94 11.57 -3.50
N TRP A 311 -3.53 11.24 -2.28
CA TRP A 311 -3.50 12.16 -1.14
C TRP A 311 -2.06 12.48 -0.77
N ALA A 312 -1.79 13.74 -0.45
CA ALA A 312 -0.56 14.19 0.17
C ALA A 312 -0.87 14.98 1.44
N ALA A 313 -0.05 14.79 2.46
CA ALA A 313 -0.15 15.49 3.73
C ALA A 313 1.25 15.83 4.24
N SER A 314 1.38 16.99 4.87
CA SER A 314 2.60 17.42 5.56
C SER A 314 2.31 17.50 7.05
N PHE A 315 3.23 16.97 7.85
CA PHE A 315 3.16 16.95 9.31
C PHE A 315 4.32 17.78 9.88
N ASP A 316 4.06 18.55 10.93
CA ASP A 316 5.12 19.16 11.72
C ASP A 316 5.80 18.13 12.62
N ASP A 317 6.68 18.55 13.53
CA ASP A 317 7.34 17.68 14.52
C ASP A 317 6.48 17.41 15.77
N GLN A 318 5.25 17.93 15.82
CA GLN A 318 4.29 17.77 16.93
C GLN A 318 3.11 16.88 16.56
N GLY A 319 3.15 16.22 15.40
CA GLY A 319 2.08 15.37 14.90
C GLY A 319 0.92 16.11 14.24
N ARG A 320 1.02 17.44 14.04
CA ARG A 320 -0.05 18.22 13.42
C ARG A 320 0.07 18.17 11.91
N CYS A 321 -1.04 17.85 11.25
CA CYS A 321 -1.15 17.95 9.79
C CYS A 321 -1.25 19.44 9.40
N VAL A 322 -0.15 20.00 8.89
CA VAL A 322 -0.02 21.44 8.57
C VAL A 322 -0.44 21.78 7.13
N ALA A 323 -0.42 20.80 6.24
CA ALA A 323 -0.90 20.95 4.87
C ALA A 323 -1.48 19.65 4.35
N ARG A 324 -2.49 19.75 3.48
CA ARG A 324 -3.06 18.62 2.73
C ARG A 324 -3.31 19.02 1.30
N TRP A 325 -3.09 18.06 0.41
CA TRP A 325 -3.41 18.17 -0.99
C TRP A 325 -4.02 16.85 -1.46
N ARG A 326 -4.93 16.92 -2.43
CA ARG A 326 -5.55 15.76 -3.05
C ARG A 326 -5.60 15.91 -4.55
N GLY A 327 -5.51 14.77 -5.22
CA GLY A 327 -5.84 14.64 -6.64
C GLY A 327 -7.33 14.79 -6.91
N ARG A 328 -7.70 14.85 -8.18
CA ARG A 328 -9.09 15.11 -8.61
C ARG A 328 -10.07 14.00 -8.21
N VAL A 329 -9.64 12.74 -8.19
CA VAL A 329 -10.53 11.60 -7.85
C VAL A 329 -10.37 11.12 -6.41
N ALA A 330 -9.37 11.65 -5.70
CA ALA A 330 -9.25 11.48 -4.26
C ALA A 330 -10.37 12.24 -3.53
N LEU A 331 -10.95 11.61 -2.52
CA LEU A 331 -12.16 12.08 -1.82
C LEU A 331 -12.18 11.66 -0.35
N ASP A 332 -13.09 12.25 0.41
CA ASP A 332 -13.42 11.86 1.78
C ASP A 332 -14.67 11.00 1.78
N VAL A 333 -14.69 9.93 2.58
CA VAL A 333 -15.93 9.21 2.91
C VAL A 333 -16.36 9.58 4.33
N VAL A 334 -17.65 9.84 4.50
CA VAL A 334 -18.29 10.20 5.79
C VAL A 334 -19.45 9.25 6.09
N PRO A 335 -19.90 9.18 7.37
CA PRO A 335 -21.06 8.38 7.76
C PRO A 335 -22.31 8.60 6.89
#